data_AF-A0A6N2V0W5-F1
#
_entry.id   AF-A0A6N2V0W5-F1
#
_cell.length_a   1.000
_cell.length_b   1.000
_cell.length_c   1.000
_cell.angle_alpha   90.00
_cell.angle_beta   90.00
_cell.angle_gamma   90.00
#
_symmetry.space_group_name_H-M   'P 1'
#
loop_
_entity.id
_entity.type
_entity.pdbx_description
1 polymer ?
#
loop_
_entity_poly.entity_id
_entity_poly.type
_entity_poly.pdbx_seq_one_letter_code
_entity_poly.pdbx_strand_id
1 'polypeptide(L)'
;MDNELFEKAPIPKAYFSLAMPVVLSMLVTLVYNMVDTYFIAHTGNTDMVAGVSLTAPVFTVMIALGDIFGLGGSSVISRLFGQHRFADGKRLSAFCFYAAIATGLLILVLGLAFRDPMLALLGATDDTWQYASDFYTLIIVGSPFIIVSMTPSNLLRTEGHAVQSMIGSVAGTAVNIVLNPLFIHGFGWGAAGSAGATVIAGSARTLAHFGLRPSLWR
;
A
#
# COMPACT_ATOMS: atom_id res chain seq x y z
N MET A 1 -12.04 12.99 -20.50
CA MET A 1 -10.60 13.29 -20.32
C MET A 1 -10.51 14.78 -20.21
N ASP A 2 -10.24 15.33 -19.01
CA ASP A 2 -10.06 16.78 -18.87
C ASP A 2 -8.62 17.11 -19.27
N ASN A 3 -8.32 16.98 -20.57
CA ASN A 3 -7.04 17.35 -21.17
C ASN A 3 -6.76 18.86 -21.09
N GLU A 4 -7.75 19.67 -20.69
CA GLU A 4 -7.57 21.13 -20.54
C GLU A 4 -6.45 21.51 -19.58
N LEU A 5 -6.17 20.69 -18.55
CA LEU A 5 -5.14 21.02 -17.57
C LEU A 5 -3.73 20.90 -18.16
N PHE A 6 -3.48 19.95 -19.05
CA PHE A 6 -2.18 19.73 -19.67
C PHE A 6 -2.04 20.47 -21.02
N GLU A 7 -3.13 20.65 -21.75
CA GLU A 7 -3.13 21.32 -23.07
C GLU A 7 -3.34 22.84 -23.00
N LYS A 8 -4.06 23.36 -21.99
CA LYS A 8 -4.47 24.78 -21.95
C LYS A 8 -3.97 25.57 -20.74
N ALA A 9 -3.56 24.93 -19.64
CA ALA A 9 -3.13 25.66 -18.45
C ALA A 9 -1.65 26.05 -18.49
N PRO A 10 -1.25 27.22 -17.93
CA PRO A 10 0.16 27.58 -17.78
C PRO A 10 0.91 26.53 -16.97
N ILE A 11 2.16 26.24 -17.35
CA ILE A 11 3.04 25.25 -16.68
C ILE A 11 3.03 25.38 -15.14
N PRO A 12 3.11 26.59 -14.54
CA PRO A 12 3.06 26.72 -13.08
C PRO A 12 1.72 26.25 -12.48
N LYS A 13 0.59 26.55 -13.12
CA LYS A 13 -0.74 26.20 -12.62
C LYS A 13 -0.99 24.69 -12.71
N ALA A 14 -0.58 24.06 -13.81
CA ALA A 14 -0.65 22.61 -13.97
C ALA A 14 0.26 21.90 -12.95
N TYR A 15 1.49 22.40 -12.77
CA TYR A 15 2.43 21.88 -11.79
C TYR A 15 1.86 21.94 -10.36
N PHE A 16 1.40 23.10 -9.89
CA PHE A 16 0.87 23.23 -8.53
C PHE A 16 -0.43 22.45 -8.31
N SER A 17 -1.28 22.33 -9.33
CA SER A 17 -2.52 21.53 -9.25
C SER A 17 -2.26 20.03 -9.07
N LEU A 18 -1.10 19.53 -9.50
CA LEU A 18 -0.69 18.13 -9.34
C LEU A 18 0.23 17.93 -8.13
N ALA A 19 1.16 18.86 -7.91
CA ALA A 19 2.14 18.77 -6.83
C ALA A 19 1.50 18.96 -5.46
N MET A 20 0.56 19.90 -5.29
CA MET A 20 -0.04 20.18 -3.99
C MET A 20 -0.79 18.97 -3.41
N PRO A 21 -1.66 18.25 -4.17
CA PRO A 21 -2.28 17.02 -3.67
C PRO A 21 -1.29 15.90 -3.34
N VAL A 22 -0.20 15.79 -4.10
CA VAL A 22 0.84 14.77 -3.87
C VAL A 22 1.58 15.06 -2.56
N VAL A 23 2.01 16.30 -2.35
CA VAL A 23 2.69 16.73 -1.12
C VAL A 23 1.79 16.52 0.10
N LEU A 24 0.51 16.93 0.02
CA LEU A 24 -0.46 16.69 1.09
C LEU A 24 -0.64 15.19 1.39
N SER A 25 -0.71 14.34 0.35
CA SER A 25 -0.79 12.89 0.54
C SER A 25 0.45 12.33 1.25
N MET A 26 1.64 12.83 0.92
CA MET A 26 2.89 12.42 1.56
C MET A 26 2.96 12.89 3.01
N LEU A 27 2.53 14.12 3.31
CA LEU A 27 2.45 14.63 4.68
C LEU A 27 1.49 13.78 5.54
N VAL A 28 0.32 13.44 5.01
CA VAL A 28 -0.64 12.56 5.70
C VAL A 28 -0.05 11.17 5.95
N THR A 29 0.71 10.64 4.97
CA THR A 29 1.42 9.35 5.12
C THR A 29 2.51 9.42 6.20
N LEU A 30 3.22 10.55 6.30
CA LEU A 30 4.24 10.76 7.32
C LEU A 30 3.62 10.82 8.73
N VAL A 31 2.55 11.60 8.91
CA VAL A 31 1.80 11.67 10.18
C VAL A 31 1.28 10.29 10.55
N TYR A 32 0.75 9.54 9.59
CA TYR A 32 0.33 8.15 9.79
C TYR A 32 1.48 7.28 10.35
N ASN A 33 2.64 7.26 9.70
CA ASN A 33 3.77 6.45 10.16
C ASN A 33 4.21 6.84 11.59
N MET A 34 4.18 8.13 11.93
CA MET A 34 4.49 8.58 13.29
C MET A 34 3.46 8.10 14.31
N VAL A 35 2.17 8.16 13.98
CA VAL A 35 1.08 7.69 14.85
C VAL A 35 1.15 6.18 15.05
N ASP A 36 1.38 5.42 13.97
CA ASP A 36 1.51 3.96 13.99
C ASP A 36 2.70 3.54 14.88
N THR A 37 3.86 4.17 14.67
CA THR A 37 5.07 3.94 15.46
C THR A 37 4.87 4.30 16.93
N TYR A 38 4.15 5.40 17.23
CA TYR A 38 3.86 5.82 18.60
C TYR A 38 2.99 4.80 19.35
N PHE A 39 1.93 4.29 18.72
CA PHE A 39 1.07 3.27 19.31
C PHE A 39 1.79 1.93 19.49
N ILE A 40 2.57 1.50 18.49
CA ILE A 40 3.37 0.28 18.58
C ILE A 40 4.41 0.39 19.70
N ALA A 41 5.10 1.54 19.83
CA ALA A 41 6.08 1.77 20.89
C ALA A 41 5.46 1.73 22.31
N HIS A 42 4.18 2.05 22.47
CA HIS A 42 3.46 1.99 23.74
C HIS A 42 3.00 0.59 24.15
N THR A 43 3.25 -0.44 23.34
CA THR A 43 2.74 -1.80 23.59
C THR A 43 3.51 -2.54 24.70
N GLY A 44 4.72 -2.10 25.06
CA GLY A 44 5.44 -2.57 26.27
C GLY A 44 5.83 -4.04 26.34
N ASN A 45 5.57 -4.85 25.31
CA ASN A 45 5.85 -6.28 25.28
C ASN A 45 7.05 -6.59 24.37
N THR A 46 8.23 -6.76 24.97
CA THR A 46 9.51 -6.95 24.27
C THR A 46 9.55 -8.18 23.38
N ASP A 47 8.92 -9.29 23.78
CA ASP A 47 8.97 -10.55 23.03
C ASP A 47 8.08 -10.49 21.78
N MET A 48 6.92 -9.84 21.91
CA MET A 48 6.03 -9.56 20.77
C MET A 48 6.69 -8.60 19.76
N VAL A 49 7.38 -7.56 20.25
CA VAL A 49 8.09 -6.59 19.40
C VAL A 49 9.29 -7.25 18.70
N ALA A 50 10.02 -8.13 19.38
CA ALA A 50 11.11 -8.90 18.77
C ALA A 50 10.61 -9.82 17.66
N GLY A 51 9.53 -10.59 17.90
CA GLY A 51 8.91 -11.45 16.89
C GLY A 51 8.46 -10.69 15.64
N VAL A 52 7.86 -9.52 15.82
CA VAL A 52 7.42 -8.63 14.72
C VAL A 52 8.60 -8.06 13.93
N SER A 53 9.64 -7.63 14.65
CA SER A 53 10.83 -7.03 14.02
C SER A 53 11.56 -8.03 13.13
N LEU A 54 11.56 -9.32 13.50
CA LEU A 54 12.11 -10.41 12.66
C LEU A 54 11.39 -10.53 11.32
N THR A 55 10.09 -10.25 11.27
CA THR A 55 9.27 -10.33 10.05
C THR A 55 9.21 -9.03 9.23
N ALA A 56 9.77 -7.92 9.73
CA ALA A 56 9.81 -6.63 9.01
C ALA A 56 10.49 -6.68 7.62
N PRO A 57 11.55 -7.48 7.38
CA PRO A 57 12.12 -7.63 6.04
C PRO A 57 11.11 -8.18 5.02
N VAL A 58 10.25 -9.11 5.44
CA VAL A 58 9.21 -9.70 4.59
C VAL A 58 8.21 -8.62 4.15
N PHE A 59 7.79 -7.78 5.09
CA PHE A 59 6.89 -6.66 4.80
C PHE A 59 7.52 -5.66 3.82
N THR A 60 8.81 -5.34 4.01
CA THR A 60 9.56 -4.47 3.09
C THR A 60 9.60 -5.03 1.67
N VAL A 61 9.79 -6.34 1.51
CA VAL A 61 9.75 -7.00 0.19
C VAL A 61 8.37 -6.87 -0.45
N MET A 62 7.28 -6.99 0.32
CA MET A 62 5.93 -6.80 -0.22
C MET A 62 5.70 -5.38 -0.73
N ILE A 63 6.16 -4.37 0.01
CA ILE A 63 6.09 -2.97 -0.44
C ILE A 63 6.89 -2.82 -1.74
N ALA A 64 8.12 -3.34 -1.79
CA ALA A 64 8.95 -3.26 -2.99
C ALA A 64 8.28 -3.91 -4.22
N LEU A 65 7.62 -5.06 -4.04
CA LEU A 65 6.84 -5.70 -5.10
C LEU A 65 5.65 -4.83 -5.56
N GLY A 66 4.95 -4.19 -4.63
CA GLY A 66 3.88 -3.23 -4.95
C GLY A 66 4.39 -2.03 -5.74
N ASP A 67 5.56 -1.51 -5.37
CA ASP A 67 6.20 -0.37 -6.03
C ASP A 67 6.66 -0.69 -7.46
N ILE A 68 7.05 -1.93 -7.76
CA ILE A 68 7.36 -2.35 -9.14
C ILE A 68 6.15 -2.11 -10.06
N PHE A 69 4.95 -2.50 -9.63
CA PHE A 69 3.74 -2.30 -10.44
C PHE A 69 3.20 -0.88 -10.36
N GLY A 70 3.29 -0.24 -9.20
CA GLY A 70 2.87 1.14 -9.00
C GLY A 70 3.81 2.13 -9.70
N LEU A 71 5.02 2.33 -9.16
CA LEU A 71 5.99 3.30 -9.67
C LEU A 71 6.57 2.87 -11.03
N GLY A 72 6.89 1.58 -11.20
CA GLY A 72 7.41 1.07 -12.46
C GLY A 72 6.38 1.16 -13.59
N GLY A 73 5.12 0.78 -13.32
CA GLY A 73 4.00 0.94 -14.26
C GLY A 73 3.74 2.40 -14.61
N SER A 74 3.68 3.27 -13.60
CA SER A 74 3.56 4.72 -13.76
C SER A 74 4.60 5.34 -14.70
N SER A 75 5.86 4.89 -14.63
CA SER A 75 6.93 5.40 -15.51
C SER A 75 6.64 5.12 -17.00
N VAL A 76 6.17 3.91 -17.31
CA VAL A 76 5.84 3.52 -18.68
C VAL A 76 4.56 4.21 -19.18
N ILE A 77 3.55 4.32 -18.32
CA ILE A 77 2.29 5.02 -18.64
C ILE A 77 2.55 6.50 -18.93
N SER A 78 3.42 7.15 -18.16
CA SER A 78 3.83 8.54 -18.40
C SER A 78 4.41 8.74 -19.82
N ARG A 79 5.28 7.82 -20.27
CA ARG A 79 5.81 7.85 -21.65
C ARG A 79 4.73 7.62 -22.71
N LEU A 80 3.79 6.69 -22.48
CA LEU A 80 2.69 6.43 -23.42
C LEU A 80 1.74 7.63 -23.53
N PHE A 81 1.46 8.31 -22.42
CA PHE A 81 0.63 9.50 -22.41
C PHE A 81 1.32 10.68 -23.11
N GLY A 82 2.63 10.83 -22.93
CA GLY A 82 3.44 11.79 -23.70
C GLY A 82 3.46 11.52 -25.21
N GLN A 83 3.20 10.28 -25.64
CA GLN A 83 3.06 9.91 -27.05
C GLN A 83 1.60 9.98 -27.56
N HIS A 84 0.66 10.52 -26.78
CA HIS A 84 -0.78 10.51 -27.05
C HIS A 84 -1.40 9.11 -27.21
N ARG A 85 -0.73 8.06 -26.73
CA ARG A 85 -1.20 6.66 -26.80
C ARG A 85 -2.02 6.28 -25.56
N PHE A 86 -3.09 7.03 -25.31
CA PHE A 86 -3.90 6.89 -24.09
C PHE A 86 -4.55 5.51 -23.93
N ALA A 87 -4.98 4.89 -25.03
CA ALA A 87 -5.57 3.55 -25.01
C ALA A 87 -4.57 2.48 -24.52
N ASP A 88 -3.31 2.58 -24.93
CA ASP A 88 -2.26 1.67 -24.51
C ASP A 88 -1.89 1.89 -23.04
N GLY A 89 -1.84 3.16 -22.60
CA GLY A 89 -1.60 3.48 -21.18
C GLY A 89 -2.71 2.95 -20.26
N LYS A 90 -3.98 3.03 -20.68
CA LYS A 90 -5.10 2.45 -19.93
C LYS A 90 -5.02 0.92 -19.85
N ARG A 91 -4.68 0.25 -20.97
CA ARG A 91 -4.46 -1.20 -20.99
C ARG A 91 -3.31 -1.61 -20.06
N LEU A 92 -2.24 -0.82 -20.03
CA LEU A 92 -1.10 -1.06 -19.16
C LEU A 92 -1.45 -0.84 -17.68
N SER A 93 -2.25 0.18 -17.36
CA SER A 93 -2.76 0.45 -16.00
C SER A 93 -3.56 -0.75 -15.47
N ALA A 94 -4.47 -1.29 -16.29
CA ALA A 94 -5.20 -2.51 -15.97
C ALA A 94 -4.26 -3.72 -15.82
N PHE A 95 -3.29 -3.89 -16.72
CA PHE A 95 -2.29 -4.96 -16.62
C PHE A 95 -1.49 -4.88 -15.33
N CYS A 96 -0.98 -3.71 -14.95
CA CYS A 96 -0.25 -3.50 -13.69
C CYS A 96 -1.10 -3.88 -12.47
N PHE A 97 -2.39 -3.55 -12.50
CA PHE A 97 -3.31 -3.90 -11.42
C PHE A 97 -3.56 -5.41 -11.32
N TYR A 98 -3.86 -6.09 -12.43
CA TYR A 98 -4.05 -7.54 -12.43
C TYR A 98 -2.75 -8.29 -12.15
N ALA A 99 -1.61 -7.79 -12.63
CA ALA A 99 -0.30 -8.34 -12.33
C ALA A 99 0.03 -8.20 -10.84
N ALA A 100 -0.27 -7.06 -10.21
CA ALA A 100 -0.13 -6.87 -8.77
C ALA A 100 -1.00 -7.86 -7.97
N ILE A 101 -2.24 -8.11 -8.38
CA ILE A 101 -3.10 -9.16 -7.77
C ILE A 101 -2.47 -10.54 -7.93
N ALA A 102 -2.04 -10.89 -9.15
CA ALA A 102 -1.45 -12.20 -9.43
C ALA A 102 -0.15 -12.43 -8.63
N THR A 103 0.73 -11.43 -8.56
CA THR A 103 1.93 -11.47 -7.73
C THR A 103 1.57 -11.54 -6.25
N GLY A 104 0.55 -10.79 -5.81
CA GLY A 104 0.03 -10.86 -4.45
C GLY A 104 -0.43 -12.26 -4.05
N LEU A 105 -1.23 -12.92 -4.89
CA LEU A 105 -1.65 -14.30 -4.69
C LEU A 105 -0.48 -15.29 -4.74
N LEU A 106 0.49 -15.07 -5.62
CA LEU A 106 1.67 -15.91 -5.71
C LEU A 106 2.49 -15.84 -4.42
N ILE A 107 2.66 -14.63 -3.86
CA ILE A 107 3.33 -14.42 -2.57
C ILE A 107 2.52 -15.04 -1.42
N LEU A 108 1.19 -14.96 -1.46
CA LEU A 108 0.33 -15.62 -0.48
C LEU A 108 0.59 -17.14 -0.46
N VAL A 109 0.53 -17.78 -1.63
CA VAL A 109 0.70 -19.24 -1.75
C VAL A 109 2.12 -19.67 -1.35
N LEU A 110 3.14 -18.99 -1.89
CA LEU A 110 4.54 -19.32 -1.57
C LEU A 110 4.86 -19.01 -0.10
N GLY A 111 4.36 -17.91 0.43
CA GLY A 111 4.56 -17.50 1.81
C GLY A 111 4.01 -18.53 2.80
N LEU A 112 2.80 -19.03 2.56
CA LEU A 112 2.21 -20.06 3.40
C LEU A 112 2.92 -21.43 3.23
N ALA A 113 3.32 -21.77 2.01
CA ALA A 113 4.02 -23.03 1.74
C ALA A 113 5.44 -23.09 2.33
N PHE A 114 6.14 -21.94 2.38
CA PHE A 114 7.51 -21.82 2.88
C PHE A 114 7.60 -21.09 4.22
N ARG A 115 6.53 -21.11 5.02
CA ARG A 115 6.46 -20.43 6.32
C ARG A 115 7.59 -20.83 7.27
N ASP A 116 7.72 -22.12 7.57
CA ASP A 116 8.71 -22.63 8.51
C ASP A 116 10.17 -22.33 8.09
N PRO A 117 10.59 -22.60 6.82
CA PRO A 117 11.94 -22.25 6.40
C PRO A 117 12.19 -20.75 6.34
N MET A 118 11.17 -19.92 6.07
CA MET A 118 11.30 -18.46 6.13
C MET A 118 11.48 -17.98 7.58
N LEU A 119 10.70 -18.48 8.53
CA LEU A 119 10.84 -18.10 9.94
C LEU A 119 12.20 -18.53 10.51
N ALA A 120 12.69 -19.71 10.14
CA ALA A 120 14.03 -20.16 10.48
C ALA A 120 15.12 -19.25 9.87
N LEU A 121 14.96 -18.84 8.60
CA LEU A 121 15.90 -17.93 7.94
C LEU A 121 15.93 -16.53 8.57
N LEU A 122 14.77 -16.06 9.03
CA LEU A 122 14.65 -14.77 9.73
C LEU A 122 15.25 -14.81 11.13
N GLY A 123 15.59 -15.99 11.65
CA GLY A 123 16.24 -16.16 12.96
C GLY A 123 15.26 -16.31 14.12
N ALA A 124 14.04 -16.80 13.87
CA ALA A 124 13.09 -17.11 14.94
C ALA A 124 13.63 -18.24 15.84
N THR A 125 13.70 -17.97 17.15
CA THR A 125 14.06 -18.93 18.21
C THR A 125 12.80 -19.55 18.82
N ASP A 126 12.91 -20.65 19.57
CA ASP A 126 11.74 -21.35 20.16
C ASP A 126 10.82 -20.41 20.96
N ASP A 127 11.39 -19.44 21.70
CA ASP A 127 10.63 -18.48 22.50
C ASP A 127 9.89 -17.41 21.66
N THR A 128 10.42 -17.08 20.47
CA THR A 128 9.86 -16.05 19.58
C THR A 128 9.07 -16.64 18.41
N TRP A 129 9.18 -17.95 18.21
CA TRP A 129 8.62 -18.65 17.06
C TRP A 129 7.13 -18.42 16.94
N GLN A 130 6.36 -18.65 18.01
CA GLN A 130 4.91 -18.54 17.96
C GLN A 130 4.44 -17.12 17.57
N TYR A 131 5.03 -16.08 18.16
CA TYR A 131 4.71 -14.69 17.82
C TYR A 131 5.10 -14.32 16.39
N ALA A 132 6.30 -14.71 15.95
CA ALA A 132 6.75 -14.48 14.58
C ALA A 132 5.87 -15.24 13.57
N SER A 133 5.46 -16.47 13.91
CA SER A 133 4.62 -17.32 13.08
C SER A 133 3.23 -16.74 12.85
N ASP A 134 2.59 -16.25 13.91
CA ASP A 134 1.26 -15.67 13.84
C ASP A 134 1.28 -14.37 13.03
N PHE A 135 2.29 -13.52 13.30
CA PHE A 135 2.46 -12.26 12.58
C PHE A 135 2.79 -12.46 11.10
N TYR A 136 3.71 -13.37 10.79
CA TYR A 136 4.07 -13.72 9.42
C TYR A 136 2.84 -14.19 8.64
N THR A 137 2.04 -15.08 9.24
CA THR A 137 0.82 -15.60 8.59
C THR A 137 -0.17 -14.49 8.31
N LEU A 138 -0.37 -13.57 9.25
CA LEU A 138 -1.29 -12.44 9.08
C LEU A 138 -0.84 -11.52 7.95
N ILE A 139 0.46 -11.19 7.88
CA ILE A 139 1.01 -10.36 6.80
C ILE A 139 0.94 -11.06 5.45
N ILE A 140 1.24 -12.36 5.39
CA ILE A 140 1.18 -13.15 4.14
C ILE A 140 -0.26 -13.29 3.65
N VAL A 141 -1.22 -13.53 4.54
CA VAL A 141 -2.65 -13.51 4.19
C VAL A 141 -3.08 -12.13 3.68
N GLY A 142 -2.52 -11.06 4.26
CA GLY A 142 -2.73 -9.69 3.82
C GLY A 142 -1.94 -9.25 2.57
N SER A 143 -1.00 -10.06 2.08
CA SER A 143 -0.06 -9.66 1.03
C SER A 143 -0.74 -9.20 -0.27
N PRO A 144 -1.83 -9.82 -0.77
CA PRO A 144 -2.47 -9.36 -1.99
C PRO A 144 -3.03 -7.94 -1.83
N PHE A 145 -3.59 -7.62 -0.67
CA PHE A 145 -4.15 -6.30 -0.39
C PHE A 145 -3.07 -5.25 -0.22
N ILE A 146 -1.97 -5.58 0.47
CA ILE A 146 -0.84 -4.66 0.67
C ILE A 146 -0.26 -4.25 -0.69
N ILE A 147 0.10 -5.24 -1.52
CA ILE A 147 0.72 -5.04 -2.83
C ILE A 147 -0.23 -4.25 -3.75
N VAL A 148 -1.50 -4.64 -3.80
CA VAL A 148 -2.49 -4.00 -4.69
C VAL A 148 -2.81 -2.58 -4.23
N SER A 149 -2.83 -2.28 -2.93
CA SER A 149 -3.24 -0.95 -2.44
C SER A 149 -2.34 0.20 -2.91
N MET A 150 -1.08 -0.10 -3.27
CA MET A 150 -0.11 0.91 -3.72
C MET A 150 -0.22 1.22 -5.21
N THR A 151 -0.68 0.25 -6.00
CA THR A 151 -0.73 0.34 -7.46
C THR A 151 -1.71 1.43 -7.95
N PRO A 152 -2.99 1.48 -7.53
CA PRO A 152 -3.95 2.50 -7.95
C PRO A 152 -3.54 3.92 -7.59
N SER A 153 -2.96 4.13 -6.40
CA SER A 153 -2.57 5.47 -5.94
C SER A 153 -1.44 6.04 -6.79
N ASN A 154 -0.50 5.20 -7.24
CA ASN A 154 0.58 5.65 -8.13
C ASN A 154 0.08 5.85 -9.57
N LEU A 155 -0.78 4.95 -10.07
CA LEU A 155 -1.39 5.05 -11.39
C LEU A 155 -2.25 6.32 -11.55
N LEU A 156 -3.17 6.58 -10.61
CA LEU A 156 -4.04 7.76 -10.62
C LEU A 156 -3.24 9.07 -10.64
N ARG A 157 -2.11 9.12 -9.92
CA ARG A 157 -1.22 10.29 -9.93
C ARG A 157 -0.59 10.51 -11.29
N THR A 158 -0.13 9.45 -11.95
CA THR A 158 0.46 9.52 -13.30
C THR A 158 -0.55 9.94 -14.35
N GLU A 159 -1.82 9.53 -14.21
CA GLU A 159 -2.88 9.90 -15.14
C GLU A 159 -3.41 11.33 -14.94
N GLY A 160 -2.84 12.10 -14.00
CA GLY A 160 -3.27 13.47 -13.71
C GLY A 160 -4.42 13.57 -12.71
N HIS A 161 -4.88 12.45 -12.15
CA HIS A 161 -5.93 12.39 -11.14
C HIS A 161 -5.37 12.39 -9.71
N ALA A 162 -4.41 13.28 -9.46
CA ALA A 162 -3.73 13.41 -8.18
C ALA A 162 -4.69 13.71 -7.01
N VAL A 163 -5.76 14.49 -7.25
CA VAL A 163 -6.79 14.77 -6.23
C VAL A 163 -7.56 13.51 -5.83
N GLN A 164 -7.94 12.68 -6.81
CA GLN A 164 -8.64 11.41 -6.53
C GLN A 164 -7.72 10.41 -5.82
N SER A 165 -6.43 10.39 -6.18
CA SER A 165 -5.43 9.64 -5.43
C SER A 165 -5.29 10.16 -4.00
N MET A 166 -5.29 11.48 -3.78
CA MET A 166 -5.19 12.06 -2.45
C MET A 166 -6.40 11.69 -1.60
N ILE A 167 -7.63 11.83 -2.12
CA ILE A 167 -8.85 11.49 -1.38
C ILE A 167 -8.84 10.03 -0.94
N GLY A 168 -8.50 9.09 -1.84
CA GLY A 168 -8.43 7.68 -1.47
C GLY A 168 -7.33 7.37 -0.45
N SER A 169 -6.15 7.97 -0.59
CA SER A 169 -5.07 7.85 0.40
C SER A 169 -5.49 8.39 1.77
N VAL A 170 -6.08 9.58 1.83
CA VAL A 170 -6.55 10.22 3.07
C VAL A 170 -7.66 9.38 3.72
N ALA A 171 -8.63 8.90 2.95
CA ALA A 171 -9.69 8.04 3.47
C ALA A 171 -9.13 6.73 4.04
N GLY A 172 -8.23 6.06 3.32
CA GLY A 172 -7.55 4.86 3.80
C GLY A 172 -6.73 5.11 5.06
N THR A 173 -6.03 6.23 5.13
CA THR A 173 -5.26 6.64 6.30
C THR A 173 -6.17 6.97 7.50
N ALA A 174 -7.30 7.63 7.29
CA ALA A 174 -8.26 7.90 8.36
C ALA A 174 -8.83 6.60 8.94
N VAL A 175 -9.19 5.65 8.07
CA VAL A 175 -9.59 4.29 8.47
C VAL A 175 -8.47 3.63 9.27
N ASN A 176 -7.23 3.70 8.80
CA ASN A 176 -6.09 3.13 9.51
C ASN A 176 -5.90 3.72 10.92
N ILE A 177 -5.90 5.06 11.05
CA ILE A 177 -5.70 5.76 12.32
C ILE A 177 -6.78 5.38 13.35
N VAL A 178 -7.99 5.05 12.91
CA VAL A 178 -9.08 4.60 13.80
C VAL A 178 -8.94 3.12 14.16
N LEU A 179 -8.62 2.25 13.19
CA LEU A 179 -8.50 0.81 13.44
C LEU A 179 -7.23 0.45 14.22
N ASN A 180 -6.17 1.24 14.10
CA ASN A 180 -4.91 0.99 14.80
C ASN A 180 -5.06 0.93 16.32
N PRO A 181 -5.53 1.98 17.03
CA PRO A 181 -5.73 1.92 18.47
C PRO A 181 -6.78 0.88 18.87
N LEU A 182 -7.77 0.60 18.00
CA LEU A 182 -8.77 -0.43 18.25
C LEU A 182 -8.16 -1.85 18.28
N PHE A 183 -7.27 -2.18 17.34
CA PHE A 183 -6.61 -3.47 17.32
C PHE A 183 -5.42 -3.57 18.28
N ILE A 184 -4.65 -2.49 18.43
CA ILE A 184 -3.47 -2.44 19.32
C ILE A 184 -3.91 -2.45 20.78
N HIS A 185 -4.83 -1.57 21.18
CA HIS A 185 -5.26 -1.44 22.59
C HIS A 185 -6.56 -2.18 22.91
N GLY A 186 -7.51 -2.26 21.98
CA GLY A 186 -8.80 -2.92 22.21
C GLY A 186 -8.73 -4.45 22.15
N PHE A 187 -8.03 -5.00 21.15
CA PHE A 187 -7.85 -6.45 21.00
C PHE A 187 -6.53 -6.98 21.59
N GLY A 188 -5.60 -6.09 21.97
CA GLY A 188 -4.31 -6.47 22.58
C GLY A 188 -3.36 -7.19 21.62
N TRP A 189 -3.55 -7.05 20.30
CA TRP A 189 -2.77 -7.74 19.28
C TRP A 189 -1.45 -7.04 18.94
N GLY A 190 -1.14 -5.92 19.60
CA GLY A 190 0.09 -5.17 19.40
C GLY A 190 0.35 -4.87 17.93
N ALA A 191 1.57 -5.11 17.46
CA ALA A 191 1.92 -4.84 16.07
C ALA A 191 1.18 -5.74 15.05
N ALA A 192 0.73 -6.94 15.43
CA ALA A 192 -0.13 -7.78 14.57
C ALA A 192 -1.48 -7.09 14.29
N GLY A 193 -1.98 -6.34 15.27
CA GLY A 193 -3.12 -5.45 15.11
C GLY A 193 -2.87 -4.32 14.11
N SER A 194 -1.65 -3.75 14.10
CA SER A 194 -1.25 -2.73 13.13
C SER A 194 -1.14 -3.27 11.70
N ALA A 195 -0.60 -4.49 11.53
CA ALA A 195 -0.60 -5.17 10.24
C ALA A 195 -2.03 -5.42 9.72
N GLY A 196 -2.94 -5.89 10.59
CA GLY A 196 -4.36 -6.05 10.25
C GLY A 196 -5.07 -4.74 9.90
N ALA A 197 -4.82 -3.67 10.68
CA ALA A 197 -5.30 -2.33 10.40
C ALA A 197 -4.81 -1.82 9.04
N THR A 198 -3.55 -2.12 8.69
CA THR A 198 -2.93 -1.74 7.42
C THR A 198 -3.56 -2.48 6.24
N VAL A 199 -3.86 -3.77 6.39
CA VAL A 199 -4.55 -4.56 5.36
C VAL A 199 -5.97 -4.03 5.13
N ILE A 200 -6.72 -3.75 6.20
CA ILE A 200 -8.09 -3.22 6.10
C ILE A 200 -8.08 -1.80 5.53
N ALA A 201 -7.14 -0.96 5.96
CA ALA A 201 -6.97 0.38 5.42
C ALA A 201 -6.54 0.37 3.94
N GLY A 202 -5.66 -0.54 3.54
CA GLY A 202 -5.26 -0.75 2.16
C GLY A 202 -6.43 -1.21 1.29
N SER A 203 -7.29 -2.06 1.84
CA SER A 203 -8.54 -2.50 1.19
C SER A 203 -9.52 -1.34 1.03
N ALA A 204 -9.72 -0.54 2.07
CA ALA A 204 -10.58 0.65 2.03
C ALA A 204 -10.04 1.71 1.06
N ARG A 205 -8.72 1.92 1.03
CA ARG A 205 -8.03 2.80 0.06
C ARG A 205 -8.27 2.33 -1.37
N THR A 206 -8.09 1.04 -1.62
CA THR A 206 -8.33 0.43 -2.94
C THR A 206 -9.80 0.58 -3.34
N LEU A 207 -10.74 0.31 -2.44
CA LEU A 207 -12.18 0.48 -2.68
C LEU A 207 -12.54 1.94 -3.00
N ALA A 208 -11.97 2.90 -2.26
CA ALA A 208 -12.17 4.32 -2.50
C ALA A 208 -11.66 4.71 -3.90
N HIS A 209 -10.51 4.20 -4.33
CA HIS A 209 -9.99 4.44 -5.67
C HIS A 209 -10.88 3.83 -6.77
N PHE A 210 -11.45 2.64 -6.55
CA PHE A 210 -12.41 2.02 -7.46
C PHE A 210 -13.72 2.80 -7.57
N GLY A 211 -14.26 3.24 -6.43
CA GLY A 211 -15.51 4.01 -6.37
C GLY A 211 -15.40 5.41 -6.96
N LEU A 212 -14.24 6.06 -6.82
CA LEU A 212 -14.00 7.40 -7.38
C LEU A 212 -13.83 7.40 -8.92
N ARG A 213 -13.50 6.25 -9.53
CA ARG A 213 -13.35 6.15 -10.99
C ARG A 213 -13.57 4.73 -11.56
N PRO A 214 -14.83 4.26 -11.66
CA PRO A 214 -15.14 2.95 -12.23
C PRO A 214 -14.82 2.80 -13.72
N SER A 215 -14.64 3.90 -14.47
CA SER A 215 -14.35 3.89 -15.91
C SER A 215 -12.89 3.59 -16.27
N LEU A 216 -11.96 3.60 -15.31
CA LEU A 216 -10.55 3.24 -15.53
C LEU A 216 -10.34 1.72 -15.55
N TRP A 217 -11.15 1.00 -14.77
CA TRP A 217 -11.03 -0.44 -14.55
C TRP A 217 -11.88 -1.29 -15.50
N ARG A 218 -12.63 -0.64 -16.41
CA ARG A 218 -13.40 -1.26 -17.50
C ARG A 218 -12.70 -1.15 -18.84
#